data_AF-A0A954XII3-F1
#
_entry.id   AF-A0A954XII3-F1
#
_cell.length_a   1.000
_cell.length_b   1.000
_cell.length_c   1.000
_cell.angle_alpha   90.00
_cell.angle_beta   90.00
_cell.angle_gamma   90.00
#
_symmetry.space_group_name_H-M   'P 1'
#
loop_
_entity.id
_entity.type
_entity.pdbx_description
1 polymer ?
#
loop_
_entity_poly.entity_id
_entity_poly.type
_entity_poly.pdbx_seq_one_letter_code
_entity_poly.pdbx_strand_id
1 'polypeptide(L)'
;MTDADVDGSHIRTLLLCFFYRQMYQLVAAGHVYVAQPPLFRVRSKKETYYVQSEEEMKEQLLSRGLSDAEFDPNDGAVNGGQPVSGEKMERLCRTLSAMEDALIALERRGINLRTHAERLDPVTGRLPAYHVFLGRDEHWFFNRSELDEFLAKQEEAVGGELPVSDTPDDADSSEKLAPKLHITELHEVRSINMGLKELAEMGFDIQSLLPQERTGIEEPRYVLRRGETETALEDLRGLLPAIRNAGEKGMQVTRFKGLGEMNAEELRDTTLDPANRTLMRVNMADVAAADEMFRVLMGDKVEPRREFIEKHALEVRNLDV
;
A
#
# COMPACT_ATOMS: atom_id res chain seq x y z
N MET A 1 -21.18 -4.50 16.79
CA MET A 1 -19.73 -4.42 17.05
C MET A 1 -19.17 -5.81 16.88
N THR A 2 -18.05 -5.96 16.19
CA THR A 2 -17.36 -7.22 15.94
C THR A 2 -15.87 -6.96 16.06
N ASP A 3 -15.07 -8.00 16.33
CA ASP A 3 -13.63 -7.90 16.31
C ASP A 3 -13.10 -7.47 14.94
N ALA A 4 -11.88 -6.91 14.93
CA ALA A 4 -11.20 -6.45 13.73
C ALA A 4 -10.42 -7.56 13.01
N ASP A 5 -10.39 -8.76 13.60
CA ASP A 5 -9.76 -9.95 13.06
C ASP A 5 -10.61 -10.61 11.95
N VAL A 6 -10.06 -11.68 11.37
CA VAL A 6 -10.69 -12.42 10.26
C VAL A 6 -12.03 -13.01 10.69
N ASP A 7 -12.12 -13.56 11.91
CA ASP A 7 -13.35 -14.17 12.43
C ASP A 7 -14.44 -13.12 12.72
N GLY A 8 -14.07 -11.97 13.29
CA GLY A 8 -14.95 -10.83 13.45
C GLY A 8 -15.48 -10.31 12.11
N SER A 9 -14.64 -10.31 11.07
CA SER A 9 -15.04 -9.96 9.70
C SER A 9 -16.02 -10.97 9.09
N HIS A 10 -15.84 -12.27 9.36
CA HIS A 10 -16.76 -13.33 8.92
C HIS A 10 -18.13 -13.19 9.58
N ILE A 11 -18.16 -13.02 10.90
CA ILE A 11 -19.41 -12.83 11.66
C ILE A 11 -20.13 -11.56 11.20
N ARG A 12 -19.39 -10.47 11.00
CA ARG A 12 -19.95 -9.22 10.46
C ARG A 12 -20.61 -9.44 9.11
N THR A 13 -19.93 -10.13 8.19
CA THR A 13 -20.45 -10.43 6.85
C THR A 13 -21.72 -11.27 6.92
N LEU A 14 -21.75 -12.31 7.78
CA LEU A 14 -22.94 -13.14 8.01
C LEU A 14 -24.13 -12.32 8.51
N LEU A 15 -23.91 -11.43 9.49
CA LEU A 15 -24.95 -10.56 10.03
C LEU A 15 -25.48 -9.57 8.98
N LEU A 16 -24.59 -8.97 8.17
CA LEU A 16 -24.99 -8.08 7.09
C LEU A 16 -25.84 -8.81 6.05
N CYS A 17 -25.44 -10.01 5.62
CA CYS A 17 -26.23 -10.85 4.72
C CYS A 17 -27.59 -11.21 5.32
N PHE A 18 -27.64 -11.52 6.62
CA PHE A 18 -28.90 -11.78 7.31
C PHE A 18 -29.82 -10.55 7.30
N PHE A 19 -29.32 -9.37 7.64
CA PHE A 19 -30.10 -8.13 7.58
C PHE A 19 -30.57 -7.81 6.17
N TYR A 20 -29.75 -8.07 5.15
CA TYR A 20 -30.12 -7.90 3.75
C TYR A 20 -31.35 -8.74 3.36
N ARG A 21 -31.29 -10.04 3.68
CA ARG A 21 -32.27 -11.02 3.20
C ARG A 21 -33.54 -11.01 4.02
N GLN A 22 -33.42 -10.86 5.34
CA GLN A 22 -34.55 -11.02 6.26
C GLN A 22 -35.13 -9.68 6.74
N MET A 23 -34.32 -8.61 6.79
CA MET A 23 -34.70 -7.33 7.39
C MET A 23 -34.30 -6.14 6.51
N TYR A 24 -34.54 -6.25 5.21
CA TYR A 24 -34.18 -5.25 4.20
C TYR A 24 -34.54 -3.81 4.59
N GLN A 25 -35.74 -3.61 5.17
CA GLN A 25 -36.22 -2.29 5.56
C GLN A 25 -35.33 -1.60 6.60
N LEU A 26 -34.67 -2.34 7.49
CA LEU A 26 -33.76 -1.75 8.49
C LEU A 26 -32.51 -1.18 7.84
N VAL A 27 -31.96 -1.88 6.85
CA VAL A 27 -30.80 -1.41 6.09
C VAL A 27 -31.20 -0.22 5.21
N ALA A 28 -32.32 -0.34 4.50
CA ALA A 28 -32.82 0.73 3.61
C ALA A 28 -33.15 2.02 4.36
N ALA A 29 -33.66 1.92 5.59
CA ALA A 29 -33.93 3.06 6.47
C ALA A 29 -32.67 3.61 7.16
N GLY A 30 -31.49 3.01 6.97
CA GLY A 30 -30.23 3.48 7.53
C GLY A 30 -30.12 3.29 9.05
N HIS A 31 -30.72 2.22 9.59
CA HIS A 31 -30.69 1.90 11.03
C HIS A 31 -29.54 0.95 11.42
N VAL A 32 -28.81 0.40 10.45
CA VAL A 32 -27.69 -0.51 10.70
C VAL A 32 -26.37 0.26 10.70
N TYR A 33 -25.62 0.13 11.79
CA TYR A 33 -24.31 0.76 11.99
C TYR A 33 -23.28 -0.26 12.43
N VAL A 34 -22.04 -0.09 11.95
CA VAL A 34 -20.87 -0.84 12.38
C VAL A 34 -20.03 0.05 13.28
N ALA A 35 -19.73 -0.43 14.48
CA ALA A 35 -18.82 0.27 15.39
C ALA A 35 -17.38 0.12 14.90
N GLN A 36 -16.62 1.22 14.95
CA GLN A 36 -15.20 1.26 14.63
C GLN A 36 -14.42 1.49 15.94
N PRO A 37 -14.01 0.42 16.64
CA PRO A 37 -13.13 0.55 17.80
C PRO A 37 -11.74 1.05 17.35
N PRO A 38 -10.99 1.72 18.25
CA PRO A 38 -9.65 2.18 17.92
C PRO A 38 -8.69 1.02 17.71
N LEU A 39 -7.73 1.19 16.79
CA LEU A 39 -6.73 0.19 16.46
C LEU A 39 -5.51 0.25 17.39
N PHE A 40 -5.19 1.45 17.92
CA PHE A 40 -4.07 1.63 18.83
C PHE A 40 -4.48 2.40 20.09
N ARG A 41 -3.83 2.05 21.19
CA ARG A 41 -3.71 2.89 22.39
C ARG A 41 -2.29 3.40 22.48
N VAL A 42 -2.14 4.72 22.55
CA VAL A 42 -0.84 5.37 22.69
C VAL A 42 -0.77 6.03 24.05
N ARG A 43 0.25 5.66 24.83
CA ARG A 43 0.56 6.30 26.11
C ARG A 43 1.86 7.08 25.99
N SER A 44 1.79 8.40 26.15
CA SER A 44 2.96 9.27 26.17
C SER A 44 3.01 10.06 27.46
N LYS A 45 4.04 9.82 28.28
CA LYS A 45 4.20 10.43 29.61
C LYS A 45 2.95 10.23 30.50
N LYS A 46 2.07 11.23 30.59
CA LYS A 46 0.85 11.22 31.41
C LYS A 46 -0.43 11.14 30.57
N GLU A 47 -0.34 11.34 29.26
CA GLU A 47 -1.49 11.35 28.36
C GLU A 47 -1.67 9.96 27.74
N THR A 48 -2.91 9.50 27.71
CA THR A 48 -3.32 8.29 26.98
C THR A 48 -4.39 8.71 26.00
N TYR A 49 -4.21 8.34 24.74
CA TYR A 49 -5.16 8.58 23.68
C TYR A 49 -5.22 7.38 22.74
N TYR A 50 -6.22 7.39 21.86
CA TYR A 50 -6.56 6.27 20.98
C TYR A 50 -6.48 6.72 19.53
N VAL A 51 -6.00 5.83 18.67
CA VAL A 51 -5.79 6.08 17.23
C VAL A 51 -6.60 5.06 16.44
N GLN A 52 -7.33 5.52 15.42
CA GLN A 52 -8.35 4.71 14.74
C GLN A 52 -7.77 3.89 13.58
N SER A 53 -6.72 4.38 12.92
CA SER A 53 -6.15 3.72 11.74
C SER A 53 -4.62 3.62 11.76
N GLU A 54 -4.08 2.73 10.92
CA GLU A 54 -2.63 2.62 10.71
C GLU A 54 -2.05 3.86 10.04
N GLU A 55 -2.80 4.47 9.12
CA GLU A 55 -2.39 5.70 8.42
C GLU A 55 -2.23 6.86 9.41
N GLU A 56 -3.21 7.05 10.29
CA GLU A 56 -3.17 8.07 11.33
C GLU A 56 -2.00 7.83 12.28
N MET A 57 -1.74 6.57 12.67
CA MET A 57 -0.60 6.22 13.51
C MET A 57 0.73 6.51 12.82
N LYS A 58 0.88 6.14 11.53
CA LYS A 58 2.07 6.44 10.74
C LYS A 58 2.32 7.94 10.63
N GLU A 59 1.28 8.74 10.42
CA GLU A 59 1.37 10.20 10.32
C GLU A 59 1.77 10.84 11.65
N GLN A 60 1.16 10.42 12.76
CA GLN A 60 1.50 10.93 14.10
C GLN A 60 2.95 10.60 14.49
N LEU A 61 3.40 9.37 14.21
CA LEU A 61 4.80 8.97 14.43
C LEU A 61 5.76 9.76 13.56
N LEU A 62 5.40 10.00 12.29
CA LEU A 62 6.21 10.80 11.37
C LEU A 62 6.32 12.25 11.84
N SER A 63 5.20 12.90 12.15
CA SER A 63 5.16 14.29 12.65
C SER A 63 6.01 14.48 13.91
N ARG A 64 5.90 13.55 14.87
CA ARG A 64 6.69 13.56 16.11
C ARG A 64 8.17 13.23 15.86
N GLY A 65 8.46 12.38 14.88
CA GLY A 65 9.83 12.04 14.50
C GLY A 65 10.55 13.19 13.79
N LEU A 66 9.81 13.99 13.02
CA LEU A 66 10.32 15.15 12.27
C LEU A 66 10.77 16.30 13.17
N SER A 67 10.27 16.39 14.41
CA SER A 67 10.74 17.39 15.36
C SER A 67 12.22 17.19 15.67
N ASP A 68 13.04 18.20 15.37
CA ASP A 68 14.49 18.23 15.55
C ASP A 68 15.28 17.21 14.71
N ALA A 69 14.69 16.73 13.60
CA ALA A 69 15.36 15.83 12.66
C ALA A 69 16.10 16.59 11.56
N GLU A 70 17.34 16.21 11.32
CA GLU A 70 18.19 16.69 10.23
C GLU A 70 18.66 15.50 9.40
N PHE A 71 18.45 15.56 8.10
CA PHE A 71 18.90 14.54 7.16
C PHE A 71 20.15 15.03 6.43
N ASP A 72 21.26 14.34 6.63
CA ASP A 72 22.52 14.60 5.96
C ASP A 72 22.68 13.62 4.80
N PRO A 73 22.63 14.09 3.54
CA PRO A 73 22.76 13.20 2.39
C PRO A 73 24.17 12.62 2.22
N ASN A 74 25.19 13.05 3.00
CA ASN A 74 26.63 12.68 2.97
C ASN A 74 27.28 12.56 1.58
N ASP A 75 26.58 12.99 0.54
CA ASP A 75 26.96 13.02 -0.85
C ASP A 75 27.03 14.50 -1.22
N GLY A 76 28.25 15.03 -1.39
CA GLY A 76 28.50 16.43 -1.73
C GLY A 76 27.80 16.90 -3.02
N ALA A 77 27.22 15.98 -3.80
CA ALA A 77 26.39 16.25 -4.96
C ALA A 77 24.97 16.77 -4.63
N VAL A 78 24.39 16.39 -3.49
CA VAL A 78 23.01 16.78 -3.12
C VAL A 78 23.04 18.00 -2.19
N ASN A 79 22.37 19.09 -2.60
CA ASN A 79 22.29 20.37 -1.86
C ASN A 79 23.65 20.96 -1.42
N GLY A 80 24.75 20.67 -2.14
CA GLY A 80 26.07 21.19 -1.81
C GLY A 80 26.61 20.76 -0.44
N GLY A 81 26.15 19.61 0.08
CA GLY A 81 26.52 19.10 1.40
C GLY A 81 25.82 19.77 2.58
N GLN A 82 24.74 20.52 2.34
CA GLN A 82 23.94 21.07 3.44
C GLN A 82 22.92 20.05 3.96
N PRO A 83 22.77 19.90 5.29
CA PRO A 83 21.75 19.05 5.87
C PRO A 83 20.35 19.57 5.50
N VAL A 84 19.47 18.62 5.17
CA VAL A 84 18.06 18.86 4.86
C VAL A 84 17.28 18.86 6.18
N SER A 85 16.74 20.01 6.56
CA SER A 85 15.95 20.20 7.78
C SER A 85 14.70 21.07 7.52
N GLY A 86 13.79 21.11 8.50
CA GLY A 86 12.57 21.93 8.43
C GLY A 86 11.63 21.56 7.28
N GLU A 87 11.14 22.56 6.54
CA GLU A 87 10.15 22.37 5.46
C GLU A 87 10.64 21.44 4.33
N LYS A 88 11.94 21.47 4.01
CA LYS A 88 12.51 20.58 2.99
C LYS A 88 12.45 19.11 3.42
N MET A 89 12.68 18.86 4.70
CA MET A 89 12.62 17.52 5.29
C MET A 89 11.17 17.01 5.36
N GLU A 90 10.23 17.88 5.73
CA GLU A 90 8.80 17.54 5.70
C GLU A 90 8.34 17.21 4.27
N ARG A 91 8.75 18.01 3.27
CA ARG A 91 8.45 17.75 1.87
C ARG A 91 9.02 16.40 1.42
N LEU A 92 10.29 16.13 1.73
CA LEU A 92 10.94 14.85 1.42
C LEU A 92 10.19 13.66 2.03
N CYS A 93 9.84 13.75 3.31
CA CYS A 93 9.11 12.67 3.99
C CYS A 93 7.70 12.49 3.44
N ARG A 94 7.01 13.57 3.05
CA ARG A 94 5.69 13.49 2.41
C ARG A 94 5.77 12.79 1.06
N THR A 95 6.74 13.17 0.22
CA THR A 95 6.99 12.53 -1.08
C THR A 95 7.32 11.05 -0.92
N LEU A 96 8.18 10.70 0.04
CA LEU A 96 8.52 9.30 0.34
C LEU A 96 7.30 8.52 0.86
N SER A 97 6.48 9.12 1.73
CA SER A 97 5.32 8.45 2.31
C SER A 97 4.25 8.18 1.27
N ALA A 98 4.10 9.06 0.27
CA ALA A 98 3.17 8.89 -0.84
C ALA A 98 3.58 7.75 -1.79
N MET A 99 4.88 7.44 -1.90
CA MET A 99 5.37 6.34 -2.73
C MET A 99 5.57 5.02 -1.97
N GLU A 100 5.61 5.03 -0.62
CA GLU A 100 5.89 3.84 0.20
C GLU A 100 4.94 2.67 -0.11
N ASP A 101 3.63 2.90 -0.06
CA ASP A 101 2.63 1.87 -0.32
C ASP A 101 2.67 1.39 -1.77
N ALA A 102 3.00 2.28 -2.71
CA ALA A 102 3.15 1.94 -4.12
C ALA A 102 4.38 1.06 -4.38
N LEU A 103 5.51 1.34 -3.71
CA LEU A 103 6.71 0.51 -3.77
C LEU A 103 6.46 -0.88 -3.18
N ILE A 104 5.77 -0.96 -2.04
CA ILE A 104 5.39 -2.25 -1.42
C ILE A 104 4.46 -3.04 -2.33
N ALA A 105 3.46 -2.39 -2.93
CA ALA A 105 2.54 -3.04 -3.86
C ALA A 105 3.24 -3.52 -5.14
N LEU A 106 4.22 -2.78 -5.65
CA LEU A 106 5.06 -3.21 -6.78
C LEU A 106 5.87 -4.48 -6.44
N GLU A 107 6.50 -4.50 -5.26
CA GLU A 107 7.29 -5.65 -4.79
C GLU A 107 6.42 -6.89 -4.56
N ARG A 108 5.18 -6.72 -4.07
CA ARG A 108 4.19 -7.82 -3.92
C ARG A 108 3.79 -8.46 -5.25
N ARG A 109 3.79 -7.69 -6.34
CA ARG A 109 3.57 -8.21 -7.70
C ARG A 109 4.80 -8.93 -8.28
N GLY A 110 5.87 -9.08 -7.50
CA GLY A 110 7.12 -9.73 -7.92
C GLY A 110 8.04 -8.83 -8.74
N ILE A 111 7.73 -7.55 -8.90
CA ILE A 111 8.55 -6.60 -9.66
C ILE A 111 9.52 -5.92 -8.68
N ASN A 112 10.78 -6.34 -8.71
CA ASN A 112 11.82 -5.73 -7.88
C ASN A 112 12.15 -4.31 -8.39
N LEU A 113 12.16 -3.32 -7.50
CA LEU A 113 12.49 -1.93 -7.82
C LEU A 113 13.85 -1.79 -8.51
N ARG A 114 14.86 -2.57 -8.11
CA ARG A 114 16.21 -2.54 -8.72
C ARG A 114 16.14 -2.90 -10.20
N THR A 115 15.49 -4.00 -10.54
CA THR A 115 15.33 -4.47 -11.94
C THR A 115 14.41 -3.54 -12.72
N HIS A 116 13.40 -2.96 -12.07
CA HIS A 116 12.50 -2.02 -12.72
C HIS A 116 13.18 -0.67 -13.01
N ALA A 117 14.10 -0.24 -12.13
CA ALA A 117 14.90 0.97 -12.32
C ALA A 117 15.81 0.92 -13.55
N GLU A 118 16.24 -0.25 -14.00
CA GLU A 118 16.99 -0.43 -15.26
C GLU A 118 16.16 -0.06 -16.50
N ARG A 119 14.82 -0.07 -16.38
CA ARG A 119 13.87 0.27 -17.44
C ARG A 119 13.49 1.76 -17.44
N LEU A 120 14.17 2.59 -16.63
CA LEU A 120 13.92 4.02 -16.56
C LEU A 120 14.20 4.68 -17.92
N ASP A 121 13.26 5.50 -18.40
CA ASP A 121 13.50 6.32 -19.59
C ASP A 121 14.56 7.39 -19.27
N PRO A 122 15.71 7.40 -19.98
CA PRO A 122 16.78 8.37 -19.73
C PRO A 122 16.39 9.82 -20.04
N VAL A 123 15.34 10.05 -20.85
CA VAL A 123 14.89 11.39 -21.22
C VAL A 123 13.83 11.90 -20.26
N THR A 124 12.81 11.09 -19.96
CA THR A 124 11.68 11.53 -19.11
C THR A 124 11.88 11.21 -17.64
N GLY A 125 12.80 10.33 -17.28
CA GLY A 125 13.05 9.89 -15.90
C GLY A 125 11.87 9.11 -15.31
N ARG A 126 11.06 8.45 -16.16
CA ARG A 126 9.87 7.69 -15.75
C ARG A 126 10.10 6.20 -15.90
N LEU A 127 9.40 5.45 -15.06
CA LEU A 127 9.30 3.99 -15.12
C LEU A 127 8.09 3.58 -15.98
N PRO A 128 8.17 2.46 -16.70
CA PRO A 128 7.08 1.98 -17.54
C PRO A 128 5.93 1.43 -16.68
N ALA A 129 4.70 1.86 -16.97
CA ALA A 129 3.51 1.53 -16.20
C ALA A 129 2.73 0.33 -16.76
N TYR A 130 3.00 -0.09 -17.99
CA TYR A 130 2.34 -1.23 -18.62
C TYR A 130 3.33 -2.35 -18.86
N HIS A 131 2.94 -3.55 -18.48
CA HIS A 131 3.70 -4.78 -18.66
C HIS A 131 2.86 -5.74 -19.49
N VAL A 132 3.37 -6.10 -20.66
CA VAL A 132 2.65 -6.91 -21.65
C VAL A 132 3.43 -8.17 -21.96
N PHE A 133 2.76 -9.31 -21.87
CA PHE A 133 3.27 -10.57 -22.39
C PHE A 133 2.59 -10.90 -23.71
N LEU A 134 3.40 -11.19 -24.72
CA LEU A 134 2.94 -11.76 -25.99
C LEU A 134 3.57 -13.16 -26.11
N GLY A 135 2.85 -14.18 -25.65
CA GLY A 135 3.42 -15.52 -25.50
C GLY A 135 4.56 -15.55 -24.46
N ARG A 136 5.81 -15.63 -24.91
CA ARG A 136 7.01 -15.64 -24.04
C ARG A 136 7.76 -14.31 -24.02
N ASP A 137 7.40 -13.39 -24.92
CA ASP A 137 8.09 -12.12 -25.05
C ASP A 137 7.48 -11.08 -24.10
N GLU A 138 8.36 -10.38 -23.39
CA GLU A 138 8.03 -9.37 -22.39
C GLU A 138 8.22 -7.97 -22.99
N HIS A 139 7.18 -7.14 -22.92
CA HIS A 139 7.18 -5.78 -23.43
C HIS A 139 6.72 -4.80 -22.35
N TRP A 140 7.37 -3.63 -22.30
CA TRP A 140 7.10 -2.58 -21.32
C TRP A 140 6.78 -1.27 -22.03
N PHE A 141 5.74 -0.58 -21.57
CA PHE A 141 5.31 0.69 -22.15
C PHE A 141 5.10 1.76 -21.07
N PHE A 142 5.40 3.01 -21.40
CA PHE A 142 5.31 4.13 -20.45
C PHE A 142 3.93 4.74 -20.39
N ASN A 143 3.20 4.70 -21.50
CA ASN A 143 1.87 5.27 -21.62
C ASN A 143 0.96 4.36 -22.45
N ARG A 144 -0.34 4.66 -22.37
CA ARG A 144 -1.36 3.89 -23.08
C ARG A 144 -1.24 4.02 -24.60
N SER A 145 -0.79 5.17 -25.11
CA SER A 145 -0.65 5.40 -26.55
C SER A 145 0.41 4.48 -27.18
N GLU A 146 1.57 4.31 -26.52
CA GLU A 146 2.62 3.40 -26.97
C GLU A 146 2.14 1.93 -26.97
N LEU A 147 1.36 1.55 -25.95
CA LEU A 147 0.72 0.24 -25.88
C LEU A 147 -0.26 0.06 -27.04
N ASP A 148 -1.16 1.01 -27.26
CA ASP A 148 -2.17 0.95 -28.33
C ASP A 148 -1.50 0.87 -29.72
N GLU A 149 -0.42 1.63 -29.95
CA GLU A 149 0.36 1.56 -31.20
C GLU A 149 1.04 0.20 -31.40
N PHE A 150 1.53 -0.42 -30.32
CA PHE A 150 2.11 -1.76 -30.37
C PHE A 150 1.04 -2.81 -30.68
N LEU A 151 -0.12 -2.74 -30.01
CA LEU A 151 -1.24 -3.65 -30.23
C LEU A 151 -1.75 -3.56 -31.67
N ALA A 152 -1.94 -2.35 -32.20
CA ALA A 152 -2.39 -2.16 -33.58
C ALA A 152 -1.44 -2.81 -34.60
N LYS A 153 -0.12 -2.68 -34.42
CA LYS A 153 0.88 -3.32 -35.30
C LYS A 153 0.84 -4.84 -35.22
N GLN A 154 0.62 -5.40 -34.03
CA GLN A 154 0.53 -6.86 -33.86
C GLN A 154 -0.76 -7.42 -34.44
N GLU A 155 -1.89 -6.73 -34.27
CA GLU A 155 -3.17 -7.11 -34.87
C GLU A 155 -3.14 -7.04 -36.41
N GLU A 156 -2.48 -6.03 -36.99
CA GLU A 156 -2.24 -5.95 -38.44
C GLU A 156 -1.37 -7.10 -38.95
N ALA A 157 -0.35 -7.52 -38.18
CA ALA A 157 0.55 -8.61 -38.57
C ALA A 157 -0.10 -10.00 -38.45
N VAL A 158 -0.96 -10.19 -37.45
CA VAL A 158 -1.68 -11.45 -37.20
C VAL A 158 -2.98 -11.53 -38.01
N GLY A 159 -3.50 -10.40 -38.50
CA GLY A 159 -4.70 -10.31 -39.34
C GLY A 159 -6.01 -10.48 -38.57
N GLY A 160 -6.03 -10.16 -37.28
CA GLY A 160 -7.20 -10.28 -36.40
C GLY A 160 -6.90 -9.88 -34.94
N GLU A 161 -7.95 -9.81 -34.12
CA GLU A 161 -7.85 -9.48 -32.69
C GLU A 161 -7.06 -10.54 -31.92
N LEU A 162 -6.13 -10.10 -31.06
CA LEU A 162 -5.36 -10.98 -30.20
C LEU A 162 -6.21 -11.48 -29.03
N PRO A 163 -6.21 -12.78 -28.73
CA PRO A 163 -6.93 -13.29 -27.56
C PRO A 163 -6.26 -12.81 -26.27
N VAL A 164 -7.00 -12.04 -25.47
CA VAL A 164 -6.56 -11.57 -24.15
C VAL A 164 -6.72 -12.71 -23.13
N SER A 165 -5.69 -13.02 -22.36
CA SER A 165 -5.79 -13.90 -21.19
C SER A 165 -5.66 -13.11 -19.89
N ASP A 166 -6.39 -13.55 -18.87
CA ASP A 166 -6.34 -12.99 -17.52
C ASP A 166 -5.23 -13.63 -16.65
N THR A 167 -4.55 -14.65 -17.16
CA THR A 167 -3.47 -15.37 -16.46
C THR A 167 -2.21 -15.47 -17.33
N PRO A 168 -1.01 -15.29 -16.73
CA PRO A 168 0.26 -15.43 -17.43
C PRO A 168 0.67 -16.89 -17.70
N ASP A 169 0.15 -17.86 -16.94
CA ASP A 169 0.60 -19.26 -16.95
C ASP A 169 -0.19 -20.21 -17.90
N ASP A 170 -1.19 -19.71 -18.63
CA ASP A 170 -2.00 -20.53 -19.54
C ASP A 170 -1.31 -20.85 -20.89
N ALA A 171 0.03 -20.80 -20.91
CA ALA A 171 0.86 -21.06 -22.06
C ALA A 171 1.15 -22.55 -22.30
N ASP A 172 0.82 -23.45 -21.35
CA ASP A 172 1.28 -24.85 -21.38
C ASP A 172 0.20 -25.89 -21.76
N SER A 173 -0.99 -25.47 -22.17
CA SER A 173 -2.04 -26.40 -22.66
C SER A 173 -2.22 -26.37 -24.18
N SER A 174 -1.47 -27.25 -24.85
CA SER A 174 -1.72 -27.86 -26.17
C SER A 174 -1.85 -26.98 -27.44
N GLU A 175 -0.94 -27.24 -28.39
CA GLU A 175 -1.05 -27.17 -29.85
C GLU A 175 -1.87 -26.02 -30.51
N LYS A 176 -1.13 -25.05 -31.08
CA LYS A 176 -1.56 -24.10 -32.13
C LYS A 176 -2.71 -23.13 -31.79
N LEU A 177 -2.59 -22.35 -30.73
CA LEU A 177 -3.36 -21.10 -30.60
C LEU A 177 -2.44 -19.88 -30.71
N ALA A 178 -2.96 -18.82 -31.33
CA ALA A 178 -2.32 -17.51 -31.47
C ALA A 178 -1.70 -17.03 -30.14
N PRO A 179 -0.60 -16.24 -30.19
CA PRO A 179 0.05 -15.74 -28.98
C PRO A 179 -0.99 -15.04 -28.10
N LYS A 180 -1.22 -15.59 -26.90
CA LYS A 180 -2.13 -15.00 -25.92
C LYS A 180 -1.48 -13.73 -25.38
N LEU A 181 -2.27 -12.66 -25.34
CA LEU A 181 -1.86 -11.35 -24.90
C LEU A 181 -2.28 -11.16 -23.43
N HIS A 182 -1.34 -10.86 -22.55
CA HIS A 182 -1.64 -10.55 -21.16
C HIS A 182 -1.11 -9.14 -20.84
N ILE A 183 -2.01 -8.23 -20.48
CA ILE A 183 -1.69 -6.82 -20.18
C ILE A 183 -1.90 -6.59 -18.69
N THR A 184 -0.83 -6.20 -18.00
CA THR A 184 -0.88 -5.75 -16.62
C THR A 184 -0.62 -4.24 -16.57
N GLU A 185 -1.62 -3.48 -16.12
CA GLU A 185 -1.41 -2.09 -15.74
C GLU A 185 -0.91 -2.01 -14.28
N LEU A 186 0.20 -1.30 -14.09
CA LEU A 186 0.81 -1.03 -12.79
C LEU A 186 0.41 0.39 -12.36
N HIS A 187 -0.76 0.51 -11.73
CA HIS A 187 -1.23 1.79 -11.24
C HIS A 187 -0.29 2.39 -10.18
N GLU A 188 0.43 1.56 -9.44
CA GLU A 188 1.45 1.91 -8.46
C GLU A 188 2.58 2.75 -9.08
N VAL A 189 2.96 2.43 -10.32
CA VAL A 189 4.04 3.13 -11.04
C VAL A 189 3.69 4.61 -11.28
N ARG A 190 2.41 4.96 -11.34
CA ARG A 190 2.00 6.38 -11.45
C ARG A 190 2.41 7.17 -10.20
N SER A 191 2.12 6.64 -9.02
CA SER A 191 2.50 7.26 -7.75
C SER A 191 4.03 7.31 -7.59
N ILE A 192 4.73 6.25 -7.99
CA ILE A 192 6.20 6.20 -7.98
C ILE A 192 6.78 7.27 -8.92
N ASN A 193 6.29 7.38 -10.16
CA ASN A 193 6.76 8.37 -11.13
C ASN A 193 6.50 9.82 -10.67
N MET A 194 5.36 10.08 -10.02
CA MET A 194 5.08 11.39 -9.43
C MET A 194 6.08 11.70 -8.30
N GLY A 195 6.33 10.72 -7.43
CA GLY A 195 7.32 10.85 -6.36
C GLY A 195 8.75 11.04 -6.87
N LEU A 196 9.17 10.30 -7.90
CA LEU A 196 10.47 10.44 -8.55
C LEU A 196 10.67 11.84 -9.14
N LYS A 197 9.63 12.43 -9.73
CA LYS A 197 9.68 13.81 -10.22
C LYS A 197 9.93 14.81 -9.09
N GLU A 198 9.22 14.68 -7.98
CA GLU A 198 9.40 15.54 -6.81
C GLU A 198 10.77 15.32 -6.14
N LEU A 199 11.26 14.08 -6.09
CA LEU A 199 12.60 13.75 -5.62
C LEU A 199 13.68 14.38 -6.49
N ALA A 200 13.51 14.39 -7.82
CA ALA A 200 14.44 15.01 -8.75
C ALA A 200 14.56 16.53 -8.52
N GLU A 201 13.45 17.22 -8.18
CA GLU A 201 13.47 18.64 -7.79
C GLU A 201 14.30 18.89 -6.51
N MET A 202 14.41 17.88 -5.64
CA MET A 202 15.21 17.92 -4.41
C MET A 202 16.65 17.41 -4.61
N GLY A 203 17.01 16.99 -5.82
CA GLY A 203 18.34 16.46 -6.16
C GLY A 203 18.52 14.96 -5.89
N PHE A 204 17.44 14.22 -5.66
CA PHE A 204 17.48 12.76 -5.49
C PHE A 204 17.00 12.06 -6.75
N ASP A 205 17.66 10.96 -7.09
CA ASP A 205 17.32 10.10 -8.21
C ASP A 205 16.77 8.74 -7.75
N ILE A 206 16.42 7.87 -8.70
CA ILE A 206 15.95 6.52 -8.37
C ILE A 206 17.03 5.70 -7.64
N GLN A 207 18.32 5.95 -7.90
CA GLN A 207 19.42 5.26 -7.22
C GLN A 207 19.52 5.63 -5.75
N SER A 208 18.97 6.78 -5.35
CA SER A 208 18.84 7.20 -3.95
C SER A 208 17.87 6.30 -3.17
N LEU A 209 16.89 5.70 -3.84
CA LEU A 209 15.93 4.75 -3.25
C LEU A 209 16.47 3.31 -3.17
N LEU A 210 17.61 3.02 -3.79
CA LEU A 210 18.18 1.68 -3.86
C LEU A 210 19.36 1.53 -2.89
N PRO A 211 19.45 0.42 -2.14
CA PRO A 211 20.60 0.15 -1.31
C PRO A 211 21.83 -0.09 -2.20
N GLN A 212 22.94 0.58 -1.86
CA GLN A 212 24.22 0.45 -2.54
C GLN A 212 25.19 -0.35 -1.67
N GLU A 213 25.71 -1.45 -2.21
CA GLU A 213 26.78 -2.22 -1.56
C GLU A 213 28.09 -1.43 -1.66
N ARG A 214 28.50 -0.80 -0.56
CA ARG A 214 29.77 -0.07 -0.48
C ARG A 214 30.82 -0.97 0.16
N THR A 215 31.73 -1.51 -0.65
CA THR A 215 32.89 -2.24 -0.15
C THR A 215 34.04 -1.27 0.14
N GLY A 216 34.51 -1.20 1.39
CA GLY A 216 35.72 -0.47 1.78
C GLY A 216 35.57 1.03 2.09
N ILE A 217 34.35 1.57 2.18
CA ILE A 217 34.07 2.93 2.67
C ILE A 217 33.36 2.80 4.02
N GLU A 218 33.94 3.36 5.08
CA GLU A 218 33.40 3.27 6.44
C GLU A 218 32.25 4.26 6.69
N GLU A 219 32.10 5.27 5.85
CA GLU A 219 31.09 6.32 6.02
C GLU A 219 29.71 5.89 5.47
N PRO A 220 28.64 6.10 6.26
CA PRO A 220 27.28 5.81 5.82
C PRO A 220 26.88 6.71 4.64
N ARG A 221 26.07 6.18 3.72
CA ARG A 221 25.59 6.94 2.55
C ARG A 221 24.72 8.12 2.97
N TYR A 222 23.83 7.90 3.92
CA TYR A 222 22.92 8.90 4.45
C TYR A 222 22.95 8.85 5.98
N VAL A 223 22.80 10.00 6.64
CA VAL A 223 22.75 10.08 8.11
C VAL A 223 21.53 10.86 8.53
N LEU A 224 20.69 10.26 9.37
CA LEU A 224 19.64 10.95 10.09
C LEU A 224 20.17 11.35 11.47
N ARG A 225 20.27 12.66 11.72
CA ARG A 225 20.59 13.23 13.02
C ARG A 225 19.32 13.71 13.70
N ARG A 226 19.17 13.39 14.99
CA ARG A 226 18.12 13.95 15.84
C ARG A 226 18.65 14.17 17.23
N GLY A 227 18.88 15.43 17.59
CA GLY A 227 19.60 15.78 18.81
C GLY A 227 20.98 15.10 18.85
N GLU A 228 21.22 14.27 19.87
CA GLU A 228 22.48 13.52 20.04
C GLU A 228 22.48 12.14 19.36
N THR A 229 21.34 11.71 18.80
CA THR A 229 21.25 10.40 18.14
C THR A 229 21.50 10.51 16.65
N GLU A 230 22.46 9.73 16.16
CA GLU A 230 22.74 9.57 14.73
C GLU A 230 22.29 8.16 14.29
N THR A 231 21.65 8.08 13.13
CA THR A 231 21.23 6.81 12.50
C THR A 231 21.75 6.78 11.08
N ALA A 232 22.59 5.79 10.78
CA ALA A 232 23.08 5.54 9.43
C ALA A 232 21.98 4.89 8.57
N LEU A 233 21.90 5.33 7.31
CA LEU A 233 20.93 4.85 6.32
C LEU A 233 21.66 4.47 5.03
N GLU A 234 21.27 3.33 4.45
CA GLU A 234 21.85 2.81 3.20
C GLU A 234 21.14 3.33 1.95
N ASP A 235 19.86 3.66 2.10
CA ASP A 235 18.99 4.21 1.07
C ASP A 235 17.98 5.20 1.66
N LEU A 236 17.30 5.92 0.78
CA LEU A 236 16.31 6.92 1.15
C LEU A 236 14.98 6.30 1.62
N ARG A 237 14.68 5.03 1.30
CA ARG A 237 13.48 4.32 1.79
C ARG A 237 13.58 4.08 3.29
N GLY A 238 14.79 3.83 3.81
CA GLY A 238 15.08 3.67 5.23
C GLY A 238 14.80 4.91 6.08
N LEU A 239 14.67 6.09 5.45
CA LEU A 239 14.44 7.36 6.15
C LEU A 239 13.10 7.36 6.92
N LEU A 240 12.01 6.91 6.29
CA LEU A 240 10.68 6.93 6.93
C LEU A 240 10.60 6.00 8.15
N PRO A 241 11.02 4.72 8.08
CA PRO A 241 11.10 3.87 9.26
C PRO A 241 11.96 4.48 10.36
N ALA A 242 13.12 5.06 10.02
CA ALA A 242 14.01 5.66 11.01
C ALA A 242 13.36 6.84 11.75
N ILE A 243 12.66 7.71 11.02
CA ILE A 243 11.93 8.85 11.61
C ILE A 243 10.76 8.35 12.48
N ARG A 244 9.97 7.39 11.99
CA ARG A 244 8.85 6.82 12.76
C ARG A 244 9.33 6.15 14.06
N ASN A 245 10.40 5.36 13.98
CA ASN A 245 11.04 4.74 15.15
C ASN A 245 11.56 5.80 16.13
N ALA A 246 12.12 6.89 15.62
CA ALA A 246 12.52 8.02 16.46
C ALA A 246 11.31 8.70 17.12
N GLY A 247 10.19 8.83 16.40
CA GLY A 247 8.92 9.36 16.90
C GLY A 247 8.34 8.49 18.03
N GLU A 248 8.45 7.16 17.89
CA GLU A 248 7.97 6.17 18.86
C GLU A 248 8.73 6.20 20.20
N LYS A 249 10.00 6.66 20.21
CA LYS A 249 10.80 6.74 21.44
C LYS A 249 10.07 7.54 22.54
N GLY A 250 9.91 6.90 23.69
CA GLY A 250 9.22 7.47 24.85
C GLY A 250 7.69 7.37 24.80
N MET A 251 7.15 6.54 23.90
CA MET A 251 5.75 6.14 23.88
C MET A 251 5.60 4.64 24.12
N GLN A 252 4.49 4.27 24.73
CA GLN A 252 4.04 2.88 24.77
C GLN A 252 2.84 2.76 23.83
N VAL A 253 3.06 2.10 22.70
CA VAL A 253 2.01 1.82 21.71
C VAL A 253 1.49 0.40 21.96
N THR A 254 0.17 0.24 22.08
CA THR A 254 -0.49 -1.07 22.14
C THR A 254 -1.45 -1.16 20.96
N ARG A 255 -1.28 -2.15 20.08
CA ARG A 255 -2.24 -2.45 19.01
C ARG A 255 -3.30 -3.38 19.55
N PHE A 256 -4.57 -3.06 19.34
CA PHE A 256 -5.69 -3.94 19.68
C PHE A 256 -5.95 -4.89 18.51
N LYS A 257 -5.89 -6.20 18.73
CA LYS A 257 -6.27 -7.21 17.73
C LYS A 257 -7.75 -7.59 17.84
N GLY A 258 -8.29 -7.54 19.05
CA GLY A 258 -9.70 -7.81 19.34
C GLY A 258 -10.23 -6.95 20.48
N LEU A 259 -11.54 -6.85 20.57
CA LEU A 259 -12.28 -6.10 21.60
C LEU A 259 -11.99 -6.65 23.00
N GLY A 260 -11.68 -7.95 23.11
CA GLY A 260 -11.33 -8.60 24.38
C GLY A 260 -9.98 -8.16 24.97
N GLU A 261 -9.14 -7.45 24.20
CA GLU A 261 -7.89 -6.87 24.71
C GLU A 261 -8.09 -5.53 25.42
N MET A 262 -9.31 -4.97 25.33
CA MET A 262 -9.70 -3.72 25.99
C MET A 262 -10.39 -4.02 27.33
N ASN A 263 -10.09 -3.22 28.35
CA ASN A 263 -10.86 -3.27 29.58
C ASN A 263 -12.25 -2.64 29.40
N ALA A 264 -13.20 -2.95 30.30
CA ALA A 264 -14.59 -2.48 30.20
C ALA A 264 -14.72 -0.95 30.14
N GLU A 265 -13.88 -0.21 30.89
CA GLU A 265 -13.85 1.26 30.84
C GLU A 265 -13.34 1.77 29.49
N GLU A 266 -12.25 1.17 28.97
CA GLU A 266 -11.70 1.55 27.66
C GLU A 266 -12.70 1.30 26.54
N LEU A 267 -13.39 0.15 26.56
CA LEU A 267 -14.40 -0.19 25.56
C LEU A 267 -15.59 0.77 25.63
N ARG A 268 -16.02 1.13 26.85
CA ARG A 268 -17.10 2.09 27.06
C ARG A 268 -16.71 3.46 26.50
N ASP A 269 -15.55 3.97 26.90
CA ASP A 269 -15.14 5.35 26.60
C ASP A 269 -14.79 5.54 25.13
N THR A 270 -14.28 4.51 24.46
CA THR A 270 -13.85 4.60 23.06
C THR A 270 -14.96 4.22 22.07
N THR A 271 -15.73 3.18 22.36
CA THR A 271 -16.58 2.52 21.34
C THR A 271 -18.08 2.66 21.62
N LEU A 272 -18.48 2.88 22.87
CA LEU A 272 -19.89 2.94 23.25
C LEU A 272 -20.37 4.36 23.58
N ASP A 273 -19.50 5.22 24.11
CA ASP A 273 -19.81 6.60 24.48
C ASP A 273 -20.26 7.40 23.24
N PRO A 274 -21.49 7.94 23.20
CA PRO A 274 -21.96 8.79 22.11
C PRO A 274 -21.06 9.97 21.76
N ALA A 275 -20.26 10.48 22.70
CA ALA A 275 -19.36 11.59 22.48
C ALA A 275 -18.09 11.20 21.69
N ASN A 276 -17.59 9.97 21.88
CA ASN A 276 -16.29 9.54 21.37
C ASN A 276 -16.39 8.43 20.30
N ARG A 277 -17.53 7.73 20.23
CA ARG A 277 -17.68 6.57 19.35
C ARG A 277 -17.69 6.97 17.88
N THR A 278 -17.03 6.15 17.09
CA THR A 278 -17.08 6.21 15.63
C THR A 278 -18.00 5.10 15.12
N LEU A 279 -19.04 5.47 14.38
CA LEU A 279 -19.98 4.54 13.78
C LEU A 279 -20.00 4.72 12.27
N MET A 280 -19.82 3.64 11.52
CA MET A 280 -20.01 3.61 10.08
C MET A 280 -21.45 3.18 9.77
N ARG A 281 -22.21 4.04 9.11
CA ARG A 281 -23.55 3.69 8.63
C ARG A 281 -23.43 2.75 7.43
N VAL A 282 -24.13 1.64 7.48
CA VAL A 282 -24.14 0.65 6.40
C VAL A 282 -25.11 1.11 5.30
N ASN A 283 -24.64 1.11 4.05
CA ASN A 283 -25.48 1.42 2.89
C ASN A 283 -25.93 0.14 2.18
N MET A 284 -26.96 0.28 1.34
CA MET A 284 -27.48 -0.85 0.54
C MET A 284 -26.43 -1.46 -0.39
N ALA A 285 -25.53 -0.64 -0.94
CA ALA A 285 -24.43 -1.10 -1.79
C ALA A 285 -23.47 -2.03 -1.02
N ASP A 286 -23.12 -1.66 0.22
CA ASP A 286 -22.20 -2.43 1.06
C ASP A 286 -22.77 -3.80 1.39
N VAL A 287 -24.07 -3.85 1.69
CA VAL A 287 -24.74 -5.10 2.05
C VAL A 287 -24.96 -6.01 0.84
N ALA A 288 -25.30 -5.43 -0.32
CA ALA A 288 -25.39 -6.20 -1.57
C ALA A 288 -24.03 -6.80 -1.95
N ALA A 289 -22.94 -6.04 -1.79
CA ALA A 289 -21.59 -6.55 -2.03
C ALA A 289 -21.21 -7.66 -1.03
N ALA A 290 -21.55 -7.52 0.25
CA ALA A 290 -21.34 -8.55 1.25
C ALA A 290 -22.09 -9.85 0.93
N ASP A 291 -23.34 -9.75 0.45
CA ASP A 291 -24.15 -10.92 0.06
C ASP A 291 -23.59 -11.65 -1.15
N GLU A 292 -23.12 -10.92 -2.17
CA GLU A 292 -22.44 -11.49 -3.33
C GLU A 292 -21.15 -12.21 -2.92
N MET A 293 -20.31 -11.57 -2.09
CA MET A 293 -19.09 -12.17 -1.57
C MET A 293 -19.39 -13.46 -0.78
N PHE A 294 -20.42 -13.43 0.07
CA PHE A 294 -20.86 -14.61 0.82
C PHE A 294 -21.31 -15.74 -0.12
N ARG A 295 -22.05 -15.42 -1.19
CA ARG A 295 -22.51 -16.42 -2.18
C ARG A 295 -21.35 -17.06 -2.95
N VAL A 296 -20.33 -16.27 -3.31
CA VAL A 296 -19.14 -16.78 -4.01
C VAL A 296 -18.31 -17.67 -3.08
N LEU A 297 -18.05 -17.23 -1.86
CA LEU A 297 -17.18 -17.94 -0.92
C LEU A 297 -17.84 -19.18 -0.29
N MET A 298 -19.14 -19.13 -0.02
CA MET A 298 -19.88 -20.22 0.63
C MET A 298 -20.77 -21.01 -0.33
N GLY A 299 -20.72 -20.72 -1.64
CA GLY A 299 -21.45 -21.47 -2.66
C GLY A 299 -20.83 -22.84 -2.96
N ASP A 300 -21.61 -23.75 -3.52
CA ASP A 300 -21.19 -25.14 -3.81
C ASP A 300 -20.16 -25.25 -4.94
N LYS A 301 -20.03 -24.21 -5.77
CA LYS A 301 -19.13 -24.20 -6.93
C LYS A 301 -17.70 -23.85 -6.52
N VAL A 302 -16.76 -24.71 -6.87
CA VAL A 302 -15.34 -24.57 -6.50
C VAL A 302 -14.63 -23.53 -7.36
N GLU A 303 -14.93 -23.51 -8.66
CA GLU A 303 -14.26 -22.68 -9.66
C GLU A 303 -14.40 -21.18 -9.38
N PRO A 304 -15.61 -20.62 -9.15
CA PRO A 304 -15.77 -19.20 -8.84
C PRO A 304 -15.08 -18.79 -7.54
N ARG A 305 -15.04 -19.69 -6.56
CA ARG A 305 -14.34 -19.47 -5.28
C ARG A 305 -12.82 -19.42 -5.51
N ARG A 306 -12.29 -20.34 -6.31
CA ARG A 306 -10.86 -20.41 -6.65
C ARG A 306 -10.41 -19.16 -7.39
N GLU A 307 -11.13 -18.76 -8.44
CA GLU A 307 -10.84 -17.54 -9.22
C GLU A 307 -10.85 -16.29 -8.33
N PHE A 308 -11.83 -16.20 -7.41
CA PHE A 308 -11.90 -15.10 -6.45
C PHE A 308 -10.68 -15.06 -5.52
N ILE A 309 -10.28 -16.20 -4.96
CA ILE A 309 -9.11 -16.29 -4.09
C ILE A 309 -7.84 -15.93 -4.86
N GLU A 310 -7.64 -16.50 -6.06
CA GLU A 310 -6.45 -16.24 -6.89
C GLU A 310 -6.34 -14.75 -7.26
N LYS A 311 -7.45 -14.12 -7.65
CA LYS A 311 -7.49 -12.70 -8.02
C LYS A 311 -7.18 -11.77 -6.85
N HIS A 312 -7.75 -12.04 -5.67
CA HIS A 312 -7.64 -11.16 -4.51
C HIS A 312 -6.50 -11.54 -3.54
N ALA A 313 -5.80 -12.66 -3.76
CA ALA A 313 -4.71 -13.13 -2.90
C ALA A 313 -3.61 -12.09 -2.68
N LEU A 314 -3.26 -11.33 -3.72
CA LEU A 314 -2.22 -10.31 -3.68
C LEU A 314 -2.65 -9.00 -2.99
N GLU A 315 -3.96 -8.79 -2.83
CA GLU A 315 -4.55 -7.60 -2.23
C GLU A 315 -4.64 -7.69 -0.70
N VAL A 316 -4.52 -8.90 -0.13
CA VAL A 316 -4.62 -9.10 1.32
C VAL A 316 -3.44 -8.44 2.02
N ARG A 317 -3.72 -7.46 2.89
CA ARG A 317 -2.70 -6.71 3.64
C ARG A 317 -2.42 -7.26 5.04
N ASN A 318 -3.40 -7.90 5.67
CA ASN A 318 -3.37 -8.34 7.07
C ASN A 318 -3.93 -9.77 7.21
N LEU A 319 -3.19 -10.77 6.72
CA LEU A 319 -3.32 -12.14 7.24
C LEU A 319 -2.51 -12.19 8.53
N ASP A 320 -3.14 -12.60 9.63
CA ASP A 320 -2.57 -12.60 10.98
C ASP A 320 -1.07 -12.97 11.02
N VAL A 321 -0.22 -11.94 11.18
CA VAL A 321 1.15 -11.99 11.69
C VAL A 321 1.32 -10.80 12.64
#